data_AF-A0A367Q714-F1
#
_entry.id   AF-A0A367Q714-F1
#
_cell.length_a   1.000
_cell.length_b   1.000
_cell.length_c   1.000
_cell.angle_alpha   90.00
_cell.angle_beta   90.00
_cell.angle_gamma   90.00
#
_symmetry.space_group_name_H-M   'P 1'
#
loop_
_entity.id
_entity.type
_entity.pdbx_description
1 polymer ?
#
loop_
_entity_poly.entity_id
_entity_poly.type
_entity_poly.pdbx_seq_one_letter_code
_entity_poly.pdbx_strand_id
1 'polypeptide(L)'
;MKQQKSHQKQDERIRCLIFLGLIFFLFIHSFWKYGILNQTIGFILPQASARVPVVNYENGFMPDWSRLKFSEMIISSDGEVTYPGTRGNETRIWTAGQSIAEFMELGDFETPELAIEKLNISTIARMQGINLSRVRLSDFQLTGWQTLPNLVRAVPGLGNRSIGSVLPIRDFARRFGINRGTIANTSRYSKIRNIPLNRGINLRNYSLTSIPNIQNASINRFANWQNSKINGVPGLSTLTWDNLPGLQTLDLSFIGKVDLVLRDIEANRTRSISGSYQEGFNVPCLQNNCAHAEMAGIGRTTGTQWISGKVQKVTGGFGILKALNGGKEPTGRNPFGSAFKQVVWDIDEASGSMETAMFFRICKTIPFVGRTCSPYFIGPVPFIEYREKDPIIFGQPNSLP
;
A
#
# COMPACT_ATOMS: atom_id res chain seq x y z
N MET A 1 -67.40 -28.75 -31.11
CA MET A 1 -66.87 -27.38 -31.34
C MET A 1 -66.23 -26.69 -30.13
N LYS A 2 -66.57 -27.03 -28.86
CA LYS A 2 -65.92 -26.44 -27.66
C LYS A 2 -64.55 -27.03 -27.30
N GLN A 3 -64.30 -28.31 -27.61
CA GLN A 3 -63.08 -29.02 -27.22
C GLN A 3 -61.85 -28.60 -28.07
N GLN A 4 -62.06 -28.29 -29.34
CA GLN A 4 -60.99 -27.90 -30.28
C GLN A 4 -60.45 -26.48 -30.01
N LYS A 5 -61.30 -25.55 -29.52
CA LYS A 5 -60.88 -24.21 -29.07
C LYS A 5 -60.07 -24.23 -27.76
N SER A 6 -60.25 -25.25 -26.93
CA SER A 6 -59.49 -25.39 -25.67
C SER A 6 -58.05 -25.81 -25.91
N HIS A 7 -57.83 -26.78 -26.81
CA HIS A 7 -56.48 -27.24 -27.17
C HIS A 7 -55.67 -26.14 -27.88
N GLN A 8 -56.28 -25.40 -28.80
CA GLN A 8 -55.61 -24.31 -29.51
C GLN A 8 -55.16 -23.17 -28.58
N LYS A 9 -55.98 -22.85 -27.56
CA LYS A 9 -55.65 -21.84 -26.54
C LYS A 9 -54.55 -22.30 -25.57
N GLN A 10 -54.41 -23.61 -25.38
CA GLN A 10 -53.38 -24.20 -24.54
C GLN A 10 -52.02 -24.23 -25.26
N ASP A 11 -52.02 -24.51 -26.56
CA ASP A 11 -50.83 -24.44 -27.42
C ASP A 11 -50.26 -23.03 -27.55
N GLU A 12 -51.10 -22.01 -27.68
CA GLU A 12 -50.62 -20.61 -27.72
C GLU A 12 -50.00 -20.16 -26.38
N ARG A 13 -50.55 -20.63 -25.25
CA ARG A 13 -49.97 -20.36 -23.93
C ARG A 13 -48.60 -21.02 -23.77
N ILE A 14 -48.45 -22.26 -24.23
CA ILE A 14 -47.17 -22.99 -24.17
C ILE A 14 -46.14 -22.29 -25.06
N ARG A 15 -46.51 -21.88 -26.28
CA ARG A 15 -45.62 -21.11 -27.17
C ARG A 15 -45.19 -19.78 -26.57
N CYS A 16 -46.11 -19.07 -25.91
CA CYS A 16 -45.80 -17.80 -25.24
C CYS A 16 -44.83 -18.01 -24.05
N LEU A 17 -45.01 -19.09 -23.28
CA LEU A 17 -44.11 -19.44 -22.16
C LEU A 17 -42.71 -19.85 -22.65
N ILE A 18 -42.61 -20.60 -23.75
CA ILE A 18 -41.32 -20.96 -24.36
C ILE A 18 -40.60 -19.70 -24.87
N PHE A 19 -41.33 -18.80 -25.52
CA PHE A 19 -40.76 -17.55 -26.04
C PHE A 19 -40.27 -16.62 -24.91
N LEU A 20 -41.06 -16.48 -23.84
CA LEU A 20 -40.66 -15.73 -22.65
C LEU A 20 -39.46 -16.37 -21.95
N GLY A 21 -39.42 -17.70 -21.86
CA GLY A 21 -38.28 -18.45 -21.33
C GLY A 21 -37.00 -18.21 -22.14
N LEU A 22 -37.11 -18.20 -23.47
CA LEU A 22 -35.98 -17.94 -24.37
C LEU A 22 -35.46 -16.49 -24.24
N ILE A 23 -36.36 -15.50 -24.18
CA ILE A 23 -35.97 -14.10 -23.96
C ILE A 23 -35.30 -13.93 -22.61
N PHE A 24 -35.84 -14.53 -21.55
CA PHE A 24 -35.26 -14.48 -20.22
C PHE A 24 -33.86 -15.12 -20.19
N PHE A 25 -33.69 -16.26 -20.87
CA PHE A 25 -32.39 -16.94 -20.95
C PHE A 25 -31.37 -16.14 -21.76
N LEU A 26 -31.78 -15.54 -22.88
CA LEU A 26 -30.92 -14.66 -23.68
C LEU A 26 -30.55 -13.38 -22.91
N PHE A 27 -31.50 -12.84 -22.13
CA PHE A 27 -31.26 -11.69 -21.26
C PHE A 27 -30.23 -12.04 -20.17
N ILE A 28 -30.39 -13.18 -19.47
CA ILE A 28 -29.40 -13.67 -18.50
C ILE A 28 -28.05 -13.94 -19.17
N HIS A 29 -28.04 -14.55 -20.35
CA HIS A 29 -26.80 -14.88 -21.06
C HIS A 29 -26.06 -13.63 -21.55
N SER A 30 -26.77 -12.59 -21.98
CA SER A 30 -26.19 -11.25 -22.23
C SER A 30 -25.75 -10.58 -20.93
N PHE A 31 -26.51 -10.69 -19.85
CA PHE A 31 -26.16 -10.19 -18.52
C PHE A 31 -24.86 -10.80 -17.96
N TRP A 32 -24.62 -12.07 -18.24
CA TRP A 32 -23.43 -12.80 -17.78
C TRP A 32 -22.23 -12.62 -18.71
N LYS A 33 -22.45 -12.60 -20.04
CA LYS A 33 -21.38 -12.48 -21.04
C LYS A 33 -20.85 -11.05 -21.20
N TYR A 34 -21.68 -10.03 -20.99
CA TYR A 34 -21.29 -8.62 -21.14
C TYR A 34 -21.05 -7.88 -19.81
N GLY A 35 -21.04 -8.58 -18.67
CA GLY A 35 -20.50 -8.04 -17.43
C GLY A 35 -21.21 -6.78 -16.88
N ILE A 36 -22.51 -6.61 -17.13
CA ILE A 36 -23.28 -5.43 -16.69
C ILE A 36 -23.28 -5.30 -15.15
N LEU A 37 -23.10 -6.42 -14.41
CA LEU A 37 -22.94 -6.38 -12.96
C LEU A 37 -21.66 -5.66 -12.51
N ASN A 38 -20.56 -5.76 -13.27
CA ASN A 38 -19.33 -5.01 -12.97
C ASN A 38 -19.48 -3.52 -13.27
N GLN A 39 -20.36 -3.15 -14.20
CA GLN A 39 -20.64 -1.76 -14.53
C GLN A 39 -21.60 -1.12 -13.52
N THR A 40 -22.59 -1.85 -12.98
CA THR A 40 -23.55 -1.31 -12.01
C THR A 40 -23.08 -1.36 -10.55
N ILE A 41 -22.22 -2.31 -10.17
CA ILE A 41 -21.60 -2.32 -8.83
C ILE A 41 -20.65 -1.14 -8.65
N GLY A 42 -20.04 -0.63 -9.74
CA GLY A 42 -19.25 0.60 -9.74
C GLY A 42 -20.04 1.88 -9.43
N PHE A 43 -21.38 1.85 -9.52
CA PHE A 43 -22.24 3.01 -9.23
C PHE A 43 -22.78 3.04 -7.78
N ILE A 44 -22.72 1.95 -7.02
CA ILE A 44 -23.34 1.85 -5.68
C ILE A 44 -22.30 1.85 -4.55
N LEU A 45 -21.05 1.55 -4.85
CA LEU A 45 -19.96 1.82 -3.91
C LEU A 45 -19.65 3.32 -3.95
N PRO A 46 -19.63 4.04 -2.82
CA PRO A 46 -19.02 5.36 -2.81
C PRO A 46 -17.59 5.17 -3.30
N GLN A 47 -17.26 5.76 -4.46
CA GLN A 47 -15.86 5.88 -4.86
C GLN A 47 -15.13 6.48 -3.66
N ALA A 48 -14.04 5.83 -3.23
CA ALA A 48 -13.16 6.40 -2.23
C ALA A 48 -12.68 7.76 -2.76
N SER A 49 -13.37 8.84 -2.35
CA SER A 49 -13.23 10.16 -2.97
C SER A 49 -12.02 10.94 -2.47
N ALA A 50 -11.14 10.30 -1.70
CA ALA A 50 -9.86 10.87 -1.33
C ALA A 50 -8.90 10.77 -2.54
N ARG A 51 -9.12 11.61 -3.55
CA ARG A 51 -8.12 11.85 -4.60
C ARG A 51 -6.92 12.53 -3.97
N VAL A 52 -5.72 12.08 -4.32
CA VAL A 52 -4.50 12.66 -3.78
C VAL A 52 -4.42 14.11 -4.26
N PRO A 53 -4.27 15.10 -3.36
CA PRO A 53 -4.12 16.48 -3.77
C PRO A 53 -2.85 16.62 -4.63
N VAL A 54 -2.90 17.46 -5.66
CA VAL A 54 -1.83 17.63 -6.64
C VAL A 54 -1.40 19.09 -6.67
N VAL A 55 -0.10 19.32 -6.82
CA VAL A 55 0.50 20.62 -7.09
C VAL A 55 1.12 20.63 -8.50
N ASN A 56 1.07 21.80 -9.14
CA ASN A 56 1.85 22.04 -10.34
C ASN A 56 3.32 22.16 -9.95
N TYR A 57 4.14 21.21 -10.38
CA TYR A 57 5.59 21.32 -10.39
C TYR A 57 6.02 21.77 -11.79
N GLU A 58 7.15 22.47 -11.92
CA GLU A 58 7.62 23.18 -13.14
C GLU A 58 7.41 22.42 -14.47
N ASN A 59 7.34 21.09 -14.40
CA ASN A 59 7.30 20.17 -15.52
C ASN A 59 6.22 19.06 -15.43
N GLY A 60 5.32 19.07 -14.44
CA GLY A 60 4.36 17.98 -14.22
C GLY A 60 3.49 18.09 -12.97
N PHE A 61 2.41 17.30 -12.93
CA PHE A 61 1.62 17.10 -11.73
C PHE A 61 2.38 16.25 -10.72
N MET A 62 2.58 16.78 -9.51
CA MET A 62 3.16 16.07 -8.37
C MET A 62 2.13 15.95 -7.25
N PRO A 63 2.11 14.84 -6.51
CA PRO A 63 1.37 14.77 -5.25
C PRO A 63 1.75 15.93 -4.33
N ASP A 64 0.75 16.55 -3.72
CA ASP A 64 0.94 17.50 -2.64
C ASP A 64 1.35 16.74 -1.38
N TRP A 65 2.66 16.52 -1.23
CA TRP A 65 3.23 15.83 -0.08
C TRP A 65 2.89 16.51 1.25
N SER A 66 2.60 17.81 1.25
CA SER A 66 2.21 18.57 2.45
C SER A 66 0.81 18.22 2.95
N ARG A 67 0.01 17.52 2.14
CA ARG A 67 -1.34 17.08 2.48
C ARG A 67 -1.47 15.57 2.53
N LEU A 68 -0.64 14.85 1.78
CA LEU A 68 -0.71 13.40 1.68
C LEU A 68 -0.35 12.72 3.02
N LYS A 69 -1.23 11.85 3.51
CA LYS A 69 -1.05 11.08 4.75
C LYS A 69 -1.43 9.63 4.52
N PHE A 70 -0.80 8.71 5.26
CA PHE A 70 -1.17 7.29 5.18
C PHE A 70 -2.63 7.03 5.58
N SER A 71 -3.16 7.79 6.55
CA SER A 71 -4.54 7.65 7.02
C SER A 71 -5.60 7.96 5.97
N GLU A 72 -5.24 8.74 4.94
CA GLU A 72 -6.16 9.17 3.88
C GLU A 72 -6.04 8.27 2.63
N MET A 73 -5.08 7.35 2.61
CA MET A 73 -4.93 6.37 1.53
C MET A 73 -5.89 5.20 1.75
N ILE A 74 -7.05 5.27 1.13
CA ILE A 74 -8.14 4.30 1.29
C ILE A 74 -8.13 3.29 0.15
N ILE A 75 -8.08 2.00 0.49
CA ILE A 75 -8.12 0.91 -0.50
C ILE A 75 -9.55 0.70 -1.01
N SER A 76 -9.71 0.47 -2.31
CA SER A 76 -11.03 0.33 -2.94
C SER A 76 -11.47 -1.12 -3.18
N SER A 77 -10.66 -2.10 -2.81
CA SER A 77 -11.01 -3.52 -2.95
C SER A 77 -10.50 -4.36 -1.78
N ASP A 78 -11.26 -5.39 -1.46
CA ASP A 78 -10.88 -6.39 -0.46
C ASP A 78 -9.68 -7.20 -0.92
N GLY A 79 -9.01 -7.83 0.04
CA GLY A 79 -8.02 -8.84 -0.27
C GLY A 79 -7.44 -9.53 0.94
N GLU A 80 -6.86 -10.68 0.67
CA GLU A 80 -6.21 -11.52 1.65
C GLU A 80 -4.98 -12.15 1.01
N VAL A 81 -3.90 -12.25 1.77
CA VAL A 81 -2.72 -12.97 1.35
C VAL A 81 -2.04 -13.62 2.54
N THR A 82 -1.65 -14.88 2.36
CA THR A 82 -0.81 -15.62 3.30
C THR A 82 0.57 -15.81 2.70
N TYR A 83 1.61 -15.58 3.50
CA TYR A 83 2.98 -15.57 3.03
C TYR A 83 3.98 -15.99 4.12
N PRO A 84 5.17 -16.50 3.73
CA PRO A 84 6.23 -16.78 4.70
C PRO A 84 6.78 -15.46 5.27
N GLY A 85 6.50 -15.22 6.55
CA GLY A 85 6.94 -14.06 7.28
C GLY A 85 8.14 -14.35 8.19
N THR A 86 8.41 -13.41 9.10
CA THR A 86 9.54 -13.50 10.04
C THR A 86 9.26 -14.46 11.21
N ARG A 87 8.01 -14.87 11.39
CA ARG A 87 7.53 -15.68 12.52
C ARG A 87 6.76 -16.93 12.06
N GLY A 88 7.09 -17.44 10.87
CA GLY A 88 6.30 -18.46 10.18
C GLY A 88 5.35 -17.82 9.19
N ASN A 89 4.26 -18.51 8.85
CA ASN A 89 3.27 -17.97 7.92
C ASN A 89 2.50 -16.82 8.57
N GLU A 90 2.44 -15.70 7.86
CA GLU A 90 1.69 -14.50 8.24
C GLU A 90 0.55 -14.30 7.24
N THR A 91 -0.61 -13.89 7.71
CA THR A 91 -1.77 -13.57 6.89
C THR A 91 -2.09 -12.09 7.05
N ARG A 92 -2.26 -11.40 5.93
CA ARG A 92 -2.71 -10.00 5.90
C ARG A 92 -4.02 -9.93 5.15
N ILE A 93 -5.00 -9.28 5.78
CA ILE A 93 -6.34 -9.09 5.27
C ILE A 93 -6.61 -7.59 5.29
N TRP A 94 -7.27 -7.10 4.24
CA TRP A 94 -7.79 -5.74 4.15
C TRP A 94 -9.16 -5.75 3.49
N THR A 95 -9.93 -4.72 3.77
CA THR A 95 -11.26 -4.53 3.19
C THR A 95 -11.32 -3.18 2.48
N ALA A 96 -12.14 -3.09 1.44
CA ALA A 96 -12.46 -1.84 0.78
C ALA A 96 -12.95 -0.81 1.82
N GLY A 97 -12.53 0.44 1.66
CA GLY A 97 -12.80 1.52 2.61
C GLY A 97 -11.79 1.60 3.78
N GLN A 98 -10.89 0.63 3.93
CA GLN A 98 -9.86 0.65 4.97
C GLN A 98 -8.67 1.53 4.57
N SER A 99 -8.07 2.26 5.52
CA SER A 99 -6.80 2.94 5.29
C SER A 99 -5.65 1.95 5.24
N ILE A 100 -4.70 2.15 4.32
CA ILE A 100 -3.46 1.35 4.30
C ILE A 100 -2.69 1.45 5.62
N ALA A 101 -2.84 2.55 6.38
CA ALA A 101 -2.18 2.72 7.66
C ALA A 101 -2.57 1.66 8.70
N GLU A 102 -3.72 1.01 8.51
CA GLU A 102 -4.30 0.06 9.45
C GLU A 102 -3.83 -1.38 9.26
N PHE A 103 -3.31 -1.74 8.08
CA PHE A 103 -2.93 -3.11 7.76
C PHE A 103 -1.54 -3.24 7.12
N MET A 104 -1.02 -2.17 6.51
CA MET A 104 0.36 -2.14 6.05
C MET A 104 1.34 -1.94 7.21
N GLU A 105 2.53 -2.49 7.06
CA GLU A 105 3.57 -2.47 8.07
C GLU A 105 4.74 -1.58 7.65
N LEU A 106 5.54 -1.13 8.62
CA LEU A 106 6.66 -0.23 8.39
C LEU A 106 7.69 -0.82 7.40
N GLY A 107 7.89 -2.14 7.41
CA GLY A 107 8.82 -2.82 6.51
C GLY A 107 8.45 -2.75 5.03
N ASP A 108 7.14 -2.63 4.74
CA ASP A 108 6.62 -2.49 3.37
C ASP A 108 7.10 -1.17 2.72
N PHE A 109 7.40 -0.18 3.55
CA PHE A 109 7.83 1.16 3.17
C PHE A 109 9.30 1.45 3.49
N GLU A 110 10.08 0.43 3.83
CA GLU A 110 11.54 0.52 4.00
C GLU A 110 12.20 0.79 2.63
N THR A 111 12.21 2.06 2.24
CA THR A 111 12.62 2.56 0.92
C THR A 111 13.41 3.86 1.11
N PRO A 112 14.45 4.12 0.29
CA PRO A 112 15.21 5.37 0.39
C PRO A 112 14.34 6.63 0.25
N GLU A 113 13.28 6.55 -0.55
CA GLU A 113 12.42 7.68 -0.92
C GLU A 113 11.47 8.11 0.20
N LEU A 114 11.15 7.22 1.14
CA LEU A 114 10.38 7.59 2.33
C LEU A 114 11.25 7.65 3.59
N ALA A 115 12.18 6.71 3.74
CA ALA A 115 13.08 6.58 4.89
C ALA A 115 12.38 6.68 6.25
N ILE A 116 11.15 6.14 6.35
CA ILE A 116 10.29 6.25 7.55
C ILE A 116 10.96 5.65 8.78
N GLU A 117 11.84 4.67 8.59
CA GLU A 117 12.54 3.95 9.65
C GLU A 117 13.58 4.81 10.37
N LYS A 118 13.97 5.95 9.77
CA LYS A 118 14.90 6.92 10.37
C LYS A 118 14.19 7.87 11.35
N LEU A 119 12.86 8.01 11.25
CA LEU A 119 12.07 8.86 12.14
C LEU A 119 12.14 8.39 13.59
N ASN A 120 11.90 9.34 14.50
CA ASN A 120 11.70 9.08 15.92
C ASN A 120 10.42 9.79 16.40
N ILE A 121 9.91 9.36 17.55
CA ILE A 121 8.62 9.84 18.06
C ILE A 121 8.68 11.31 18.48
N SER A 122 9.82 11.79 18.95
CA SER A 122 9.98 13.22 19.28
C SER A 122 9.86 14.13 18.07
N THR A 123 10.38 13.72 16.92
CA THR A 123 10.24 14.45 15.66
C THR A 123 8.79 14.49 15.19
N ILE A 124 8.12 13.33 15.15
CA ILE A 124 6.71 13.22 14.75
C ILE A 124 5.84 14.08 15.68
N ALA A 125 6.04 13.97 16.99
CA ALA A 125 5.26 14.71 17.96
C ALA A 125 5.46 16.23 17.87
N ARG A 126 6.67 16.69 17.57
CA ARG A 126 6.94 18.11 17.34
C ARG A 126 6.21 18.63 16.11
N MET A 127 6.21 17.88 15.01
CA MET A 127 5.52 18.26 13.77
C MET A 127 4.00 18.32 13.94
N GLN A 128 3.44 17.50 14.82
CA GLN A 128 1.99 17.35 14.99
C GLN A 128 1.43 17.94 16.29
N GLY A 129 2.27 18.56 17.12
CA GLY A 129 1.86 19.09 18.44
C GLY A 129 1.40 18.00 19.43
N ILE A 130 1.91 16.78 19.33
CA ILE A 130 1.53 15.67 20.22
C ILE A 130 2.21 15.84 21.58
N ASN A 131 1.42 15.83 22.65
CA ASN A 131 1.95 15.77 24.00
C ASN A 131 2.37 14.33 24.37
N LEU A 132 3.67 14.06 24.30
CA LEU A 132 4.24 12.74 24.58
C LEU A 132 4.00 12.19 25.99
N SER A 133 3.72 13.05 26.97
CA SER A 133 3.38 12.60 28.33
C SER A 133 2.01 11.92 28.41
N ARG A 134 1.13 12.20 27.43
CA ARG A 134 -0.20 11.58 27.31
C ARG A 134 -0.21 10.31 26.47
N VAL A 135 0.82 10.09 25.66
CA VAL A 135 1.02 8.86 24.88
C VAL A 135 1.43 7.74 25.84
N ARG A 136 0.79 6.58 25.77
CA ARG A 136 1.15 5.41 26.60
C ARG A 136 2.19 4.56 25.89
N LEU A 137 2.93 3.74 26.64
CA LEU A 137 3.83 2.75 26.01
C LEU A 137 3.04 1.80 25.09
N SER A 138 1.82 1.41 25.49
CA SER A 138 0.95 0.55 24.68
C SER A 138 0.56 1.13 23.32
N ASP A 139 0.56 2.45 23.18
CA ASP A 139 0.16 3.13 21.94
C ASP A 139 1.31 3.13 20.92
N PHE A 140 2.54 2.91 21.39
CA PHE A 140 3.72 2.71 20.58
C PHE A 140 3.99 1.21 20.42
N GLN A 141 3.40 0.60 19.39
CA GLN A 141 3.39 -0.86 19.14
C GLN A 141 4.79 -1.47 19.22
N LEU A 142 5.82 -0.72 18.80
CA LEU A 142 7.22 -1.12 18.86
C LEU A 142 7.67 -1.55 20.25
N THR A 143 7.20 -0.90 21.32
CA THR A 143 7.54 -1.26 22.70
C THR A 143 7.09 -2.66 23.08
N GLY A 144 6.01 -3.16 22.47
CA GLY A 144 5.45 -4.48 22.74
C GLY A 144 6.37 -5.62 22.34
N TRP A 145 7.26 -5.40 21.36
CA TRP A 145 8.18 -6.43 20.87
C TRP A 145 9.51 -6.47 21.62
N GLN A 146 9.81 -5.47 22.44
CA GLN A 146 11.16 -5.30 22.94
C GLN A 146 11.41 -6.14 24.17
N THR A 147 12.53 -6.87 24.15
CA THR A 147 13.16 -7.41 25.35
C THR A 147 14.05 -6.33 25.99
N LEU A 148 14.47 -6.55 27.25
CA LEU A 148 15.35 -5.59 27.91
C LEU A 148 16.69 -5.39 27.17
N PRO A 149 17.37 -6.42 26.64
CA PRO A 149 18.53 -6.24 25.76
C PRO A 149 18.25 -5.36 24.53
N ASN A 150 17.11 -5.57 23.88
CA ASN A 150 16.75 -4.81 22.69
C ASN A 150 16.50 -3.33 23.03
N LEU A 151 15.83 -3.04 24.14
CA LEU A 151 15.65 -1.66 24.61
C LEU A 151 16.98 -0.98 24.96
N VAL A 152 17.89 -1.68 25.64
CA VAL A 152 19.22 -1.11 25.97
C VAL A 152 20.00 -0.75 24.71
N ARG A 153 19.90 -1.57 23.65
CA ARG A 153 20.52 -1.30 22.35
C ARG A 153 19.82 -0.14 21.61
N ALA A 154 18.49 -0.11 21.67
CA ALA A 154 17.68 0.85 20.93
C ALA A 154 17.74 2.26 21.53
N VAL A 155 17.69 2.38 22.86
CA VAL A 155 17.49 3.66 23.57
C VAL A 155 18.81 4.19 24.17
N PRO A 156 19.35 5.32 23.66
CA PRO A 156 20.60 5.87 24.15
C PRO A 156 20.61 6.18 25.66
N GLY A 157 21.65 5.70 26.35
CA GLY A 157 21.86 5.93 27.78
C GLY A 157 20.95 5.12 28.71
N LEU A 158 20.00 4.34 28.19
CA LEU A 158 19.08 3.55 29.03
C LEU A 158 19.81 2.51 29.87
N GLY A 159 20.83 1.85 29.31
CA GLY A 159 21.60 0.81 30.00
C GLY A 159 22.33 1.28 31.27
N ASN A 160 22.73 2.55 31.32
CA ASN A 160 23.48 3.14 32.44
C ASN A 160 22.58 3.50 33.63
N ARG A 161 21.26 3.55 33.41
CA ARG A 161 20.31 3.90 34.47
C ARG A 161 20.14 2.73 35.43
N SER A 162 19.89 3.06 36.70
CA SER A 162 19.48 2.07 37.70
C SER A 162 18.07 1.58 37.38
N ILE A 163 17.80 0.29 37.62
CA ILE A 163 16.47 -0.30 37.43
C ILE A 163 15.41 0.50 38.19
N GLY A 164 15.70 0.89 39.44
CA GLY A 164 14.78 1.62 40.30
C GLY A 164 14.35 2.99 39.76
N SER A 165 15.16 3.61 38.89
CA SER A 165 14.89 4.93 38.30
C SER A 165 13.95 4.90 37.09
N VAL A 166 13.70 3.73 36.49
CA VAL A 166 12.85 3.59 35.31
C VAL A 166 11.67 2.69 35.65
N LEU A 167 10.54 3.31 35.99
CA LEU A 167 9.38 2.66 36.57
C LEU A 167 8.90 1.40 35.81
N PRO A 168 8.70 1.43 34.47
CA PRO A 168 8.28 0.22 33.74
C PRO A 168 9.31 -0.91 33.82
N ILE A 169 10.60 -0.59 33.77
CA ILE A 169 11.67 -1.58 33.82
C ILE A 169 11.82 -2.15 35.23
N ARG A 170 11.64 -1.33 36.26
CA ARG A 170 11.59 -1.77 37.66
C ARG A 170 10.48 -2.78 37.90
N ASP A 171 9.27 -2.45 37.47
CA ASP A 171 8.10 -3.29 37.70
C ASP A 171 8.22 -4.61 36.91
N PHE A 172 8.78 -4.56 35.71
CA PHE A 172 9.14 -5.76 34.94
C PHE A 172 10.18 -6.62 35.67
N ALA A 173 11.32 -6.03 36.08
CA ALA A 173 12.41 -6.75 36.74
C ALA A 173 12.00 -7.37 38.09
N ARG A 174 11.16 -6.68 38.87
CA ARG A 174 10.62 -7.14 40.15
C ARG A 174 9.87 -8.46 40.04
N ARG A 175 9.13 -8.70 38.95
CA ARG A 175 8.43 -9.97 38.71
C ARG A 175 9.37 -11.18 38.62
N PHE A 176 10.65 -10.94 38.39
CA PHE A 176 11.68 -11.97 38.31
C PHE A 176 12.65 -11.93 39.50
N GLY A 177 12.29 -11.22 40.58
CA GLY A 177 13.09 -11.10 41.80
C GLY A 177 14.31 -10.17 41.68
N ILE A 178 14.33 -9.29 40.67
CA ILE A 178 15.48 -8.42 40.39
C ILE A 178 15.15 -6.98 40.82
N ASN A 179 15.82 -6.51 41.87
CA ASN A 179 15.49 -5.23 42.51
C ASN A 179 16.61 -4.19 42.50
N ARG A 180 17.81 -4.56 42.04
CA ARG A 180 19.02 -3.73 42.10
C ARG A 180 19.90 -3.90 40.86
N GLY A 181 20.75 -2.91 40.63
CA GLY A 181 21.69 -2.91 39.50
C GLY A 181 21.29 -1.93 38.40
N THR A 182 22.12 -1.89 37.36
CA THR A 182 21.87 -1.14 36.14
C THR A 182 21.02 -1.97 35.18
N ILE A 183 20.29 -1.28 34.30
CA ILE A 183 19.44 -1.95 33.31
C ILE A 183 20.28 -2.84 32.38
N ALA A 184 21.49 -2.42 32.00
CA ALA A 184 22.40 -3.22 31.18
C ALA A 184 22.87 -4.52 31.86
N ASN A 185 23.12 -4.50 33.17
CA ASN A 185 23.50 -5.72 33.90
C ASN A 185 22.32 -6.69 33.99
N THR A 186 21.13 -6.15 34.29
CA THR A 186 19.90 -6.92 34.39
C THR A 186 19.49 -7.54 33.05
N SER A 187 19.70 -6.84 31.93
CA SER A 187 19.36 -7.37 30.61
C SER A 187 20.11 -8.66 30.25
N ARG A 188 21.23 -8.96 30.92
CA ARG A 188 22.02 -10.19 30.69
C ARG A 188 21.46 -11.41 31.40
N TYR A 189 20.52 -11.25 32.33
CA TYR A 189 20.00 -12.38 33.12
C TYR A 189 19.16 -13.31 32.24
N SER A 190 19.49 -14.61 32.27
CA SER A 190 18.82 -15.64 31.47
C SER A 190 17.30 -15.67 31.68
N LYS A 191 16.84 -15.41 32.91
CA LYS A 191 15.42 -15.38 33.29
C LYS A 191 14.58 -14.32 32.57
N ILE A 192 15.19 -13.23 32.07
CA ILE A 192 14.43 -12.11 31.47
C ILE A 192 14.89 -11.72 30.06
N ARG A 193 16.11 -12.10 29.64
CA ARG A 193 16.75 -11.61 28.41
C ARG A 193 15.90 -11.79 27.14
N ASN A 194 15.07 -12.84 27.12
CA ASN A 194 14.24 -13.23 25.97
C ASN A 194 12.75 -12.94 26.19
N ILE A 195 12.36 -12.30 27.30
CA ILE A 195 10.96 -12.00 27.61
C ILE A 195 10.66 -10.57 27.15
N PRO A 196 9.70 -10.37 26.23
CA PRO A 196 9.25 -9.04 25.85
C PRO A 196 8.59 -8.31 27.01
N LEU A 197 8.74 -6.99 27.10
CA LEU A 197 8.20 -6.20 28.21
C LEU A 197 6.69 -6.38 28.40
N ASN A 198 5.91 -6.44 27.31
CA ASN A 198 4.45 -6.60 27.36
C ASN A 198 3.98 -7.94 27.94
N ARG A 199 4.85 -8.95 28.03
CA ARG A 199 4.55 -10.23 28.69
C ARG A 199 4.74 -10.14 30.20
N GLY A 200 5.62 -9.26 30.65
CA GLY A 200 5.87 -9.06 32.08
C GLY A 200 5.02 -7.96 32.69
N ILE A 201 4.65 -6.91 31.95
CA ILE A 201 3.89 -5.76 32.50
C ILE A 201 2.81 -5.27 31.52
N ASN A 202 1.77 -4.65 32.07
CA ASN A 202 0.77 -3.96 31.25
C ASN A 202 1.28 -2.58 30.83
N LEU A 203 1.67 -2.44 29.56
CA LEU A 203 2.21 -1.19 29.00
C LEU A 203 1.23 -0.01 29.02
N ARG A 204 -0.08 -0.26 29.17
CA ARG A 204 -1.10 0.80 29.29
C ARG A 204 -0.96 1.62 30.58
N ASN A 205 -0.28 1.08 31.59
CA ASN A 205 -0.12 1.72 32.90
C ASN A 205 0.98 2.78 32.92
N TYR A 206 1.71 2.97 31.83
CA TYR A 206 2.90 3.82 31.78
C TYR A 206 2.83 4.76 30.58
N SER A 207 3.21 6.02 30.80
CA SER A 207 3.42 6.96 29.70
C SER A 207 4.66 6.56 28.89
N LEU A 208 4.71 6.96 27.62
CA LEU A 208 5.87 6.76 26.76
C LEU A 208 7.14 7.32 27.41
N THR A 209 7.04 8.52 27.97
CA THR A 209 8.15 9.21 28.65
C THR A 209 8.58 8.57 29.96
N SER A 210 7.87 7.53 30.46
CA SER A 210 8.29 6.75 31.63
C SER A 210 9.55 5.92 31.36
N ILE A 211 9.91 5.70 30.09
CA ILE A 211 11.23 5.21 29.68
C ILE A 211 12.01 6.41 29.13
N PRO A 212 13.03 6.91 29.86
CA PRO A 212 13.79 8.07 29.42
C PRO A 212 14.42 7.86 28.04
N ASN A 213 14.35 8.88 27.19
CA ASN A 213 14.91 8.95 25.83
C ASN A 213 14.31 7.97 24.80
N ILE A 214 13.27 7.20 25.13
CA ILE A 214 12.69 6.24 24.17
C ILE A 214 12.16 6.93 22.91
N GLN A 215 11.60 8.13 23.06
CA GLN A 215 11.05 8.92 21.96
C GLN A 215 12.12 9.43 20.97
N ASN A 216 13.39 9.45 21.38
CA ASN A 216 14.51 9.93 20.57
C ASN A 216 15.19 8.81 19.78
N ALA A 217 14.88 7.55 20.09
CA ALA A 217 15.40 6.42 19.32
C ALA A 217 14.67 6.34 17.97
N SER A 218 15.44 6.24 16.88
CA SER A 218 14.88 5.99 15.54
C SER A 218 14.16 4.64 15.49
N ILE A 219 13.09 4.57 14.69
CA ILE A 219 12.25 3.39 14.52
C ILE A 219 13.09 2.14 14.19
N ASN A 220 14.07 2.27 13.29
CA ASN A 220 14.93 1.17 12.85
C ASN A 220 15.82 0.57 13.95
N ARG A 221 15.97 1.23 15.11
CA ARG A 221 16.77 0.73 16.24
C ARG A 221 16.02 -0.29 17.09
N PHE A 222 14.69 -0.32 16.99
CA PHE A 222 13.87 -1.26 17.74
C PHE A 222 13.85 -2.63 17.04
N ALA A 223 13.87 -3.70 17.83
CA ALA A 223 13.76 -5.04 17.25
C ALA A 223 12.37 -5.26 16.64
N ASN A 224 12.32 -5.96 15.49
CA ASN A 224 11.09 -6.27 14.76
C ASN A 224 10.28 -5.03 14.35
N TRP A 225 10.95 -3.88 14.15
CA TRP A 225 10.27 -2.65 13.79
C TRP A 225 9.49 -2.78 12.49
N GLN A 226 10.03 -3.52 11.51
CA GLN A 226 9.39 -3.75 10.21
C GLN A 226 7.98 -4.35 10.34
N ASN A 227 7.70 -5.09 11.42
CA ASN A 227 6.43 -5.79 11.63
C ASN A 227 5.37 -4.95 12.35
N SER A 228 5.67 -3.70 12.68
CA SER A 228 4.69 -2.80 13.29
C SER A 228 3.87 -2.13 12.19
N LYS A 229 2.58 -1.92 12.46
CA LYS A 229 1.69 -1.20 11.54
C LYS A 229 2.06 0.27 11.50
N ILE A 230 1.72 0.96 10.41
CA ILE A 230 1.89 2.41 10.32
C ILE A 230 1.17 3.13 11.46
N ASN A 231 -0.10 2.77 11.73
CA ASN A 231 -0.86 3.33 12.84
C ASN A 231 -0.43 2.83 14.24
N GLY A 232 0.50 1.87 14.30
CA GLY A 232 1.14 1.42 15.54
C GLY A 232 2.25 2.37 16.03
N VAL A 233 2.56 3.41 15.26
CA VAL A 233 3.48 4.49 15.64
C VAL A 233 2.66 5.76 15.88
N PRO A 234 2.63 6.30 17.12
CA PRO A 234 1.86 7.49 17.45
C PRO A 234 2.14 8.66 16.49
N GLY A 235 1.10 9.11 15.81
CA GLY A 235 1.15 10.25 14.88
C GLY A 235 1.60 9.92 13.45
N LEU A 236 2.22 8.77 13.19
CA LEU A 236 2.79 8.47 11.87
C LEU A 236 1.72 8.36 10.77
N SER A 237 0.55 7.78 11.08
CA SER A 237 -0.52 7.64 10.09
C SER A 237 -1.04 8.98 9.58
N THR A 238 -1.01 10.02 10.41
CA THR A 238 -1.46 11.38 10.10
C THR A 238 -0.31 12.33 9.78
N LEU A 239 0.92 11.85 9.73
CA LEU A 239 2.08 12.64 9.36
C LEU A 239 2.03 12.88 7.85
N THR A 240 2.13 14.15 7.46
CA THR A 240 2.18 14.52 6.05
C THR A 240 3.51 14.08 5.45
N TRP A 241 3.48 13.67 4.20
CA TRP A 241 4.61 13.02 3.56
C TRP A 241 5.81 13.95 3.37
N ASP A 242 5.61 15.27 3.23
CA ASP A 242 6.67 16.28 3.19
C ASP A 242 7.59 16.30 4.43
N ASN A 243 7.10 15.78 5.55
CA ASN A 243 7.87 15.61 6.78
C ASN A 243 8.67 14.28 6.82
N LEU A 244 8.57 13.43 5.79
CA LEU A 244 9.34 12.20 5.69
C LEU A 244 10.78 12.48 5.22
N PRO A 245 11.80 11.82 5.80
CA PRO A 245 13.20 12.18 5.52
C PRO A 245 13.68 11.91 4.09
N GLY A 246 13.00 11.02 3.35
CA GLY A 246 13.47 10.51 2.06
C GLY A 246 13.04 11.29 0.81
N LEU A 247 11.99 12.13 0.88
CA LEU A 247 11.35 12.66 -0.34
C LEU A 247 12.21 13.65 -1.14
N GLN A 248 13.33 14.11 -0.60
CA GLN A 248 14.21 15.08 -1.25
C GLN A 248 15.04 14.49 -2.40
N THR A 249 14.98 13.17 -2.63
CA THR A 249 15.83 12.47 -3.62
C THR A 249 15.10 12.01 -4.88
N LEU A 250 13.90 12.52 -5.16
CA LEU A 250 13.12 12.11 -6.33
C LEU A 250 13.62 12.78 -7.61
N ASP A 251 13.91 11.97 -8.64
CA ASP A 251 14.20 12.46 -9.98
C ASP A 251 12.88 12.59 -10.77
N LEU A 252 12.48 13.84 -11.02
CA LEU A 252 11.25 14.21 -11.71
C LEU A 252 11.51 14.74 -13.12
N SER A 253 12.68 14.46 -13.69
CA SER A 253 13.11 15.01 -14.99
C SER A 253 12.43 14.35 -16.21
N PHE A 254 11.92 13.13 -16.08
CA PHE A 254 11.28 12.43 -17.18
C PHE A 254 9.78 12.67 -17.21
N ILE A 255 9.39 13.51 -18.15
CA ILE A 255 8.08 14.12 -18.25
C ILE A 255 7.48 13.96 -19.65
N GLY A 256 6.17 14.02 -19.72
CA GLY A 256 5.41 14.14 -20.95
C GLY A 256 4.10 14.85 -20.70
N LYS A 257 3.19 14.69 -21.64
CA LYS A 257 1.80 15.13 -21.55
C LYS A 257 0.91 13.97 -21.96
N VAL A 258 -0.26 13.89 -21.37
CA VAL A 258 -1.31 13.02 -21.89
C VAL A 258 -1.75 13.57 -23.24
N ASP A 259 -1.75 12.74 -24.28
CA ASP A 259 -2.16 13.14 -25.63
C ASP A 259 -3.58 12.66 -25.93
N LEU A 260 -3.76 11.34 -25.97
CA LEU A 260 -5.03 10.67 -26.22
C LEU A 260 -5.27 9.60 -25.17
N VAL A 261 -6.52 9.40 -24.79
CA VAL A 261 -6.91 8.32 -23.87
C VAL A 261 -7.83 7.36 -24.60
N LEU A 262 -7.37 6.13 -24.82
CA LEU A 262 -8.03 5.16 -25.70
C LEU A 262 -8.43 3.92 -24.92
N ARG A 263 -9.69 3.51 -25.08
CA ARG A 263 -10.24 2.29 -24.45
C ARG A 263 -9.69 1.02 -25.10
N ASP A 264 -10.28 -0.11 -24.72
CA ASP A 264 -9.83 -1.46 -25.03
C ASP A 264 -10.13 -1.93 -26.47
N ILE A 265 -10.30 -1.01 -27.41
CA ILE A 265 -10.46 -1.29 -28.84
C ILE A 265 -9.13 -1.37 -29.58
N GLU A 266 -8.06 -0.80 -29.01
CA GLU A 266 -6.73 -0.78 -29.61
C GLU A 266 -5.96 -2.08 -29.34
N ALA A 267 -5.13 -2.50 -30.31
CA ALA A 267 -4.34 -3.73 -30.23
C ALA A 267 -2.86 -3.47 -30.55
N ASN A 268 -1.98 -4.41 -30.21
CA ASN A 268 -0.57 -4.44 -30.66
C ASN A 268 0.22 -3.13 -30.37
N ARG A 269 0.11 -2.60 -29.16
CA ARG A 269 0.86 -1.43 -28.70
C ARG A 269 2.28 -1.82 -28.32
N THR A 270 3.23 -1.56 -29.21
CA THR A 270 4.65 -1.93 -29.03
C THR A 270 5.49 -0.84 -28.39
N ARG A 271 5.07 0.43 -28.46
CA ARG A 271 5.77 1.58 -27.88
C ARG A 271 5.32 1.86 -26.45
N SER A 272 5.24 0.81 -25.65
CA SER A 272 4.81 0.88 -24.25
C SER A 272 5.88 1.51 -23.36
N ILE A 273 5.46 2.34 -22.41
CA ILE A 273 6.26 2.80 -21.26
C ILE A 273 5.77 2.17 -19.95
N SER A 274 4.94 1.13 -20.02
CA SER A 274 4.48 0.37 -18.86
C SER A 274 5.34 -0.88 -18.65
N GLY A 275 5.50 -1.29 -17.40
CA GLY A 275 6.06 -2.59 -17.08
C GLY A 275 6.29 -2.78 -15.60
N SER A 276 7.43 -3.34 -15.22
CA SER A 276 7.85 -3.55 -13.82
C SER A 276 9.36 -3.48 -13.67
N TYR A 277 9.85 -3.46 -12.42
CA TYR A 277 11.28 -3.62 -12.16
C TYR A 277 11.86 -4.97 -12.62
N GLN A 278 11.03 -6.02 -12.78
CA GLN A 278 11.50 -7.35 -13.19
C GLN A 278 11.58 -7.52 -14.71
N GLU A 279 10.59 -6.98 -15.44
CA GLU A 279 10.52 -7.11 -16.90
C GLU A 279 11.05 -5.87 -17.63
N GLY A 280 11.37 -4.80 -16.91
CA GLY A 280 11.62 -3.48 -17.46
C GLY A 280 10.31 -2.71 -17.69
N PHE A 281 10.42 -1.44 -18.05
CA PHE A 281 9.27 -0.53 -18.19
C PHE A 281 8.86 -0.27 -19.65
N ASN A 282 9.22 -1.18 -20.56
CA ASN A 282 8.87 -1.11 -21.99
C ASN A 282 8.15 -2.37 -22.46
N VAL A 283 7.28 -2.96 -21.61
CA VAL A 283 6.60 -4.23 -21.92
C VAL A 283 5.47 -3.97 -22.91
N PRO A 284 5.52 -4.53 -24.14
CA PRO A 284 4.51 -4.27 -25.16
C PRO A 284 3.17 -4.92 -24.80
N CYS A 285 2.07 -4.32 -25.24
CA CYS A 285 0.74 -4.89 -25.15
C CYS A 285 0.34 -5.49 -26.51
N LEU A 286 0.48 -6.81 -26.66
CA LEU A 286 0.28 -7.53 -27.92
C LEU A 286 -1.12 -8.19 -28.03
N GLN A 287 -2.00 -7.91 -27.08
CA GLN A 287 -3.37 -8.41 -27.09
C GLN A 287 -4.29 -7.48 -27.89
N ASN A 288 -5.53 -7.91 -28.09
CA ASN A 288 -6.53 -7.19 -28.89
C ASN A 288 -7.27 -6.10 -28.11
N ASN A 289 -6.94 -5.90 -26.84
CA ASN A 289 -7.66 -5.02 -25.92
C ASN A 289 -6.69 -4.26 -25.00
N CYS A 290 -5.89 -3.40 -25.61
CA CYS A 290 -4.85 -2.60 -24.97
C CYS A 290 -5.40 -1.23 -24.59
N ALA A 291 -6.26 -1.14 -23.57
CA ALA A 291 -6.64 0.17 -23.03
C ALA A 291 -5.40 0.90 -22.52
N HIS A 292 -5.21 2.15 -22.93
CA HIS A 292 -4.00 2.93 -22.63
C HIS A 292 -4.22 4.44 -22.76
N ALA A 293 -3.28 5.20 -22.20
CA ALA A 293 -3.10 6.60 -22.56
C ALA A 293 -1.87 6.74 -23.45
N GLU A 294 -1.99 7.49 -24.54
CA GLU A 294 -0.87 7.92 -25.36
C GLU A 294 -0.24 9.19 -24.78
N MET A 295 1.08 9.28 -24.91
CA MET A 295 1.88 10.38 -24.39
C MET A 295 2.41 11.24 -25.54
N ALA A 296 2.47 12.55 -25.31
CA ALA A 296 3.16 13.53 -26.14
C ALA A 296 4.26 14.23 -25.34
N GLY A 297 5.27 14.81 -25.99
CA GLY A 297 6.25 15.64 -25.27
C GLY A 297 7.63 15.75 -25.91
N ILE A 298 8.60 16.14 -25.09
CA ILE A 298 9.98 16.43 -25.51
C ILE A 298 10.69 15.14 -25.93
N GLY A 299 11.30 15.14 -27.11
CA GLY A 299 12.10 14.03 -27.61
C GLY A 299 11.25 12.88 -28.15
N ARG A 300 11.54 11.64 -27.71
CA ARG A 300 10.95 10.41 -28.27
C ARG A 300 9.68 9.91 -27.52
N THR A 301 9.14 10.69 -26.57
CA THR A 301 7.95 10.30 -25.77
C THR A 301 6.66 10.35 -26.58
N THR A 302 6.62 11.12 -27.67
CA THR A 302 5.44 11.24 -28.53
C THR A 302 5.04 9.90 -29.13
N GLY A 303 3.77 9.52 -28.95
CA GLY A 303 3.16 8.27 -29.39
C GLY A 303 3.61 7.04 -28.59
N THR A 304 4.13 7.23 -27.37
CA THR A 304 4.33 6.12 -26.43
C THR A 304 3.07 5.85 -25.62
N GLN A 305 2.86 4.59 -25.24
CA GLN A 305 1.64 4.15 -24.57
C GLN A 305 1.88 3.79 -23.10
N TRP A 306 1.11 4.38 -22.19
CA TRP A 306 0.98 3.89 -20.82
C TRP A 306 -0.24 2.96 -20.74
N ILE A 307 0.03 1.66 -20.85
CA ILE A 307 -0.98 0.60 -20.81
C ILE A 307 -1.64 0.50 -19.44
N SER A 308 -2.96 0.29 -19.42
CA SER A 308 -3.75 0.09 -18.20
C SER A 308 -3.38 -1.21 -17.48
N GLY A 309 -3.25 -1.13 -16.16
CA GLY A 309 -3.03 -2.29 -15.30
C GLY A 309 -4.24 -3.21 -15.19
N LYS A 310 -5.44 -2.78 -15.61
CA LYS A 310 -6.64 -3.63 -15.68
C LYS A 310 -6.56 -4.64 -16.81
N VAL A 311 -5.91 -4.28 -17.92
CA VAL A 311 -5.83 -5.13 -19.12
C VAL A 311 -4.53 -5.92 -19.19
N GLN A 312 -3.44 -5.44 -18.59
CA GLN A 312 -2.13 -6.11 -18.65
C GLN A 312 -1.50 -6.29 -17.27
N LYS A 313 -1.06 -7.52 -16.99
CA LYS A 313 -0.24 -7.88 -15.83
C LYS A 313 1.16 -8.29 -16.26
N VAL A 314 2.15 -7.94 -15.45
CA VAL A 314 3.59 -8.20 -15.66
C VAL A 314 4.17 -8.92 -14.46
N THR A 315 5.30 -9.61 -14.63
CA THR A 315 6.00 -10.25 -13.51
C THR A 315 6.57 -9.19 -12.57
N GLY A 316 6.51 -9.44 -11.26
CA GLY A 316 6.97 -8.50 -10.23
C GLY A 316 7.57 -9.19 -9.01
N GLY A 317 8.00 -8.37 -8.05
CA GLY A 317 8.58 -8.84 -6.79
C GLY A 317 9.97 -9.48 -6.91
N PHE A 318 10.56 -9.86 -5.77
CA PHE A 318 11.85 -10.56 -5.70
C PHE A 318 12.01 -11.34 -4.39
N GLY A 319 12.94 -12.29 -4.37
CA GLY A 319 13.11 -13.22 -3.25
C GLY A 319 11.93 -14.19 -3.11
N ILE A 320 11.69 -14.72 -1.91
CA ILE A 320 10.64 -15.73 -1.68
C ILE A 320 9.21 -15.18 -1.83
N LEU A 321 9.00 -13.89 -1.55
CA LEU A 321 7.69 -13.24 -1.67
C LEU A 321 7.30 -12.93 -3.13
N LYS A 322 8.22 -13.10 -4.09
CA LYS A 322 7.91 -12.88 -5.52
C LYS A 322 6.79 -13.77 -6.04
N ALA A 323 6.49 -14.89 -5.39
CA ALA A 323 5.45 -15.82 -5.81
C ALA A 323 4.03 -15.35 -5.43
N LEU A 324 3.91 -14.35 -4.55
CA LEU A 324 2.60 -13.83 -4.14
C LEU A 324 1.85 -13.23 -5.33
N ASN A 325 0.53 -13.34 -5.31
CA ASN A 325 -0.33 -12.94 -6.43
C ASN A 325 0.07 -13.59 -7.77
N GLY A 326 0.51 -14.85 -7.73
CA GLY A 326 1.00 -15.58 -8.92
C GLY A 326 2.28 -14.99 -9.52
N GLY A 327 3.00 -14.16 -8.75
CA GLY A 327 4.15 -13.38 -9.21
C GLY A 327 3.84 -12.29 -10.20
N LYS A 328 2.58 -11.85 -10.25
CA LYS A 328 2.11 -10.81 -11.17
C LYS A 328 1.70 -9.54 -10.44
N GLU A 329 1.87 -8.42 -11.12
CA GLU A 329 1.37 -7.09 -10.74
C GLU A 329 0.75 -6.42 -11.96
N PRO A 330 -0.22 -5.49 -11.78
CA PRO A 330 -0.63 -4.59 -12.85
C PRO A 330 0.57 -3.87 -13.46
N THR A 331 0.60 -3.75 -14.78
CA THR A 331 1.61 -2.97 -15.49
C THR A 331 1.51 -1.48 -15.10
N GLY A 332 2.63 -0.76 -15.06
CA GLY A 332 2.64 0.65 -14.66
C GLY A 332 4.05 1.20 -14.51
N ARG A 333 4.21 2.31 -13.77
CA ARG A 333 5.51 2.96 -13.49
C ARG A 333 5.65 3.35 -12.02
N ASN A 334 6.87 3.72 -11.62
CA ASN A 334 7.21 4.12 -10.25
C ASN A 334 7.80 5.55 -10.21
N PRO A 335 7.06 6.58 -10.66
CA PRO A 335 7.61 7.92 -10.81
C PRO A 335 8.06 8.56 -9.49
N PHE A 336 7.45 8.15 -8.37
CA PHE A 336 7.74 8.67 -7.04
C PHE A 336 8.52 7.67 -6.17
N GLY A 337 9.29 6.80 -6.82
CA GLY A 337 10.12 5.81 -6.16
C GLY A 337 9.42 4.49 -5.87
N SER A 338 10.11 3.63 -5.12
CA SER A 338 9.75 2.22 -4.94
C SER A 338 8.77 1.92 -3.78
N ALA A 339 8.21 2.97 -3.17
CA ALA A 339 7.23 2.83 -2.10
C ALA A 339 5.85 2.35 -2.59
N PHE A 340 5.47 2.77 -3.79
CA PHE A 340 4.25 2.35 -4.48
C PHE A 340 4.45 2.44 -5.99
N LYS A 341 3.57 1.76 -6.73
CA LYS A 341 3.50 1.80 -8.18
C LYS A 341 2.30 2.62 -8.61
N GLN A 342 2.49 3.54 -9.55
CA GLN A 342 1.42 4.25 -10.23
C GLN A 342 0.97 3.46 -11.45
N VAL A 343 -0.33 3.22 -11.53
CA VAL A 343 -0.96 2.39 -12.56
C VAL A 343 -2.10 3.17 -13.19
N VAL A 344 -2.14 3.26 -14.52
CA VAL A 344 -3.33 3.71 -15.25
C VAL A 344 -4.43 2.68 -14.98
N TRP A 345 -5.51 3.11 -14.35
CA TRP A 345 -6.53 2.21 -13.82
C TRP A 345 -7.85 2.37 -14.55
N ASP A 346 -8.36 3.59 -14.66
CA ASP A 346 -9.60 3.89 -15.37
C ASP A 346 -9.34 4.87 -16.52
N ILE A 347 -10.05 4.67 -17.64
CA ILE A 347 -9.93 5.46 -18.87
C ILE A 347 -11.33 5.86 -19.31
N ASP A 348 -11.54 7.16 -19.47
CA ASP A 348 -12.75 7.73 -20.04
C ASP A 348 -12.44 8.56 -21.28
N GLU A 349 -12.47 7.88 -22.43
CA GLU A 349 -12.29 8.46 -23.76
C GLU A 349 -13.31 9.56 -24.07
N ALA A 350 -14.54 9.49 -23.53
CA ALA A 350 -15.58 10.49 -23.80
C ALA A 350 -15.26 11.85 -23.18
N SER A 351 -14.57 11.86 -22.04
CA SER A 351 -14.13 13.09 -21.36
C SER A 351 -12.64 13.41 -21.59
N GLY A 352 -11.91 12.57 -22.34
CA GLY A 352 -10.47 12.69 -22.53
C GLY A 352 -9.72 12.60 -21.20
N SER A 353 -10.11 11.69 -20.30
CA SER A 353 -9.53 11.58 -18.97
C SER A 353 -9.07 10.16 -18.61
N MET A 354 -8.08 10.08 -17.73
CA MET A 354 -7.66 8.83 -17.09
C MET A 354 -7.48 9.00 -15.59
N GLU A 355 -7.83 7.98 -14.83
CA GLU A 355 -7.53 7.90 -13.41
C GLU A 355 -6.39 6.92 -13.16
N THR A 356 -5.47 7.32 -12.29
CA THR A 356 -4.39 6.45 -11.82
C THR A 356 -4.65 5.98 -10.41
N ALA A 357 -4.08 4.82 -10.07
CA ALA A 357 -4.13 4.24 -8.74
C ALA A 357 -2.73 3.88 -8.24
N MET A 358 -2.55 3.94 -6.92
CA MET A 358 -1.39 3.41 -6.23
C MET A 358 -1.60 1.93 -5.92
N PHE A 359 -0.56 1.13 -6.21
CA PHE A 359 -0.43 -0.24 -5.76
C PHE A 359 0.80 -0.38 -4.88
N PHE A 360 0.64 -1.04 -3.74
CA PHE A 360 1.66 -1.31 -2.74
C PHE A 360 2.06 -2.79 -2.79
N ARG A 361 3.16 -3.11 -2.12
CA ARG A 361 3.71 -4.47 -2.03
C ARG A 361 4.05 -4.80 -0.59
N ILE A 362 4.17 -6.08 -0.30
CA ILE A 362 4.65 -6.58 0.98
C ILE A 362 6.17 -6.71 0.89
N CYS A 363 6.90 -6.18 1.86
CA CYS A 363 8.34 -6.39 1.96
C CYS A 363 8.72 -6.89 3.35
N LYS A 364 9.57 -7.92 3.39
CA LYS A 364 10.11 -8.48 4.63
C LYS A 364 11.62 -8.64 4.53
N THR A 365 12.28 -8.46 5.65
CA THR A 365 13.69 -8.82 5.82
C THR A 365 13.75 -10.05 6.70
N ILE A 366 13.99 -11.20 6.08
CA ILE A 366 14.01 -12.50 6.76
C ILE A 366 15.46 -12.87 7.08
N PRO A 367 15.77 -13.29 8.32
CA PRO A 367 17.12 -13.74 8.68
C PRO A 367 17.65 -14.80 7.70
N PHE A 368 18.89 -14.65 7.27
CA PHE A 368 19.60 -15.54 6.32
C PHE A 368 19.07 -15.56 4.87
N VAL A 369 17.87 -15.06 4.60
CA VAL A 369 17.31 -14.92 3.24
C VAL A 369 17.58 -13.51 2.68
N GLY A 370 17.55 -12.49 3.54
CA GLY A 370 17.67 -11.09 3.16
C GLY A 370 16.32 -10.43 2.90
N ARG A 371 16.35 -9.28 2.22
CA ARG A 371 15.14 -8.54 1.83
C ARG A 371 14.42 -9.31 0.72
N THR A 372 13.11 -9.39 0.82
CA THR A 372 12.23 -9.97 -0.18
C THR A 372 10.97 -9.13 -0.27
N CYS A 373 10.45 -8.96 -1.48
CA CYS A 373 9.21 -8.21 -1.70
C CYS A 373 8.30 -8.94 -2.68
N SER A 374 7.00 -8.77 -2.47
CA SER A 374 6.00 -9.21 -3.43
C SER A 374 5.95 -8.32 -4.68
N PRO A 375 5.22 -8.74 -5.72
CA PRO A 375 4.72 -7.80 -6.71
C PRO A 375 3.87 -6.69 -6.06
N TYR A 376 3.67 -5.56 -6.76
CA TYR A 376 2.75 -4.50 -6.35
C TYR A 376 1.30 -4.90 -6.64
N PHE A 377 0.61 -5.52 -5.68
CA PHE A 377 -0.76 -6.00 -5.87
C PHE A 377 -1.75 -5.53 -4.79
N ILE A 378 -1.27 -4.84 -3.75
CA ILE A 378 -2.13 -4.27 -2.71
C ILE A 378 -2.65 -2.92 -3.19
N GLY A 379 -3.90 -2.86 -3.56
CA GLY A 379 -4.55 -1.68 -4.12
C GLY A 379 -5.91 -2.10 -4.67
N PRO A 380 -6.59 -1.22 -5.43
CA PRO A 380 -6.17 0.12 -5.79
C PRO A 380 -6.40 1.12 -4.65
N VAL A 381 -5.53 2.13 -4.54
CA VAL A 381 -5.84 3.39 -3.84
C VAL A 381 -5.91 4.50 -4.89
N PRO A 382 -7.03 5.23 -5.02
CA PRO A 382 -7.14 6.33 -5.98
C PRO A 382 -6.01 7.35 -5.82
N PHE A 383 -5.47 7.84 -6.93
CA PHE A 383 -4.28 8.69 -6.92
C PHE A 383 -4.51 10.03 -7.63
N ILE A 384 -4.09 10.14 -8.89
CA ILE A 384 -4.18 11.36 -9.70
C ILE A 384 -5.10 11.09 -10.90
N GLU A 385 -6.02 12.01 -11.16
CA GLU A 385 -6.75 12.11 -12.42
C GLU A 385 -5.95 13.01 -13.37
N TYR A 386 -5.79 12.56 -14.61
CA TYR A 386 -5.21 13.35 -15.68
C TYR A 386 -6.24 13.50 -16.79
N ARG A 387 -6.16 14.62 -17.48
CA ARG A 387 -6.89 14.91 -18.72
C ARG A 387 -5.90 15.07 -19.86
N GLU A 388 -6.40 14.97 -21.08
CA GLU A 388 -5.62 15.32 -22.26
C GLU A 388 -4.95 16.69 -22.08
N LYS A 389 -3.69 16.76 -22.50
CA LYS A 389 -2.73 17.88 -22.36
C LYS A 389 -2.18 18.12 -20.96
N ASP A 390 -2.67 17.42 -19.93
CA ASP A 390 -2.09 17.52 -18.60
C ASP A 390 -0.65 16.97 -18.60
N PRO A 391 0.26 17.61 -17.85
CA PRO A 391 1.64 17.17 -17.78
C PRO A 391 1.77 16.01 -16.79
N ILE A 392 2.56 15.00 -17.15
CA ILE A 392 2.71 13.76 -16.40
C ILE A 392 4.17 13.39 -16.21
N ILE A 393 4.49 12.88 -15.02
CA ILE A 393 5.82 12.43 -14.64
C ILE A 393 5.87 10.91 -14.81
N PHE A 394 6.84 10.43 -15.58
CA PHE A 394 7.06 8.99 -15.82
C PHE A 394 8.07 8.39 -14.85
N GLY A 395 9.02 9.21 -14.40
CA GLY A 395 10.17 8.87 -13.55
C GLY A 395 11.01 7.69 -14.05
N GLN A 396 11.96 7.26 -13.22
CA GLN A 396 13.01 6.34 -13.63
C GLN A 396 12.54 4.87 -13.76
N PRO A 397 13.17 4.07 -14.65
CA PRO A 397 14.21 4.46 -15.61
C PRO A 397 13.65 5.28 -16.78
N ASN A 398 14.44 6.25 -17.27
CA ASN A 398 14.11 7.06 -18.45
C ASN A 398 14.28 6.29 -19.77
N SER A 399 13.84 5.03 -19.80
CA SER A 399 13.86 4.19 -20.98
C SER A 399 12.63 4.46 -21.83
N LEU A 400 12.85 4.66 -23.12
CA LEU A 400 11.82 4.65 -24.15
C LEU A 400 12.01 3.41 -25.02
N PRO A 401 10.91 2.79 -25.50
CA PRO A 401 10.95 1.63 -26.38
C PRO A 401 11.54 1.94 -27.77
#